data_AF-A0A951BB88-F1
#
_entry.id   AF-A0A951BB88-F1
#
_cell.length_a   1.000
_cell.length_b   1.000
_cell.length_c   1.000
_cell.angle_alpha   90.00
_cell.angle_beta   90.00
_cell.angle_gamma   90.00
#
_symmetry.space_group_name_H-M   'P 1'
#
loop_
_entity.id
_entity.type
_entity.pdbx_description
1 polymer ?
#
loop_
_entity_poly.entity_id
_entity_poly.type
_entity_poly.pdbx_seq_one_letter_code
_entity_poly.pdbx_strand_id
1 'polypeptide(L)'
;MGDPQGQLCGPFRHPAVRMVVDLEPAERLKIPILNLGHTVLADQWKKQGRAADESVRAILDDPAIAAHLAAIYAEEVLPGFALYGMGYEAERYVVTTLERFRNPFLATGSPTSLRATPSSSRNRIAAFLDWVRPA
;
A
#
# COMPACT_ATOMS: atom_id res chain seq x y z
N MET A 1 -5.21 -24.56 38.67
CA MET A 1 -5.19 -25.24 37.37
C MET A 1 -5.93 -24.32 36.41
N GLY A 2 -5.19 -23.45 35.70
CA GLY A 2 -5.76 -22.34 34.94
C GLY A 2 -6.20 -22.79 33.55
N ASP A 3 -7.42 -22.42 33.18
CA ASP A 3 -7.98 -22.56 31.83
C ASP A 3 -7.11 -21.75 30.84
N PRO A 4 -6.59 -22.33 29.74
CA PRO A 4 -5.85 -21.55 28.75
C PRO A 4 -6.86 -20.73 27.94
N GLN A 5 -7.06 -19.48 28.35
CA GLN A 5 -7.92 -18.53 27.67
C GLN A 5 -7.52 -18.37 26.18
N GLY A 6 -8.45 -18.73 25.29
CA GLY A 6 -8.76 -17.93 24.11
C GLY A 6 -7.89 -18.09 22.86
N GLN A 7 -7.75 -19.30 22.32
CA GLN A 7 -7.27 -19.43 20.93
C GLN A 7 -8.39 -19.04 19.95
N LEU A 8 -8.24 -17.91 19.26
CA LEU A 8 -9.15 -17.46 18.19
C LEU A 8 -9.18 -18.53 17.08
N CYS A 9 -10.27 -19.30 17.00
CA CYS A 9 -10.48 -20.27 15.93
C CYS A 9 -11.25 -19.58 14.79
N GLY A 10 -10.59 -19.38 13.64
CA GLY A 10 -11.23 -18.81 12.46
C GLY A 10 -12.35 -19.72 11.94
N PRO A 11 -13.34 -19.18 11.20
CA PRO A 11 -14.49 -19.95 10.70
C PRO A 11 -14.09 -21.05 9.70
N PHE A 12 -12.85 -21.06 9.22
CA PHE A 12 -12.26 -22.09 8.36
C PHE A 12 -10.73 -22.10 8.52
N ARG A 13 -10.09 -23.15 8.01
CA ARG A 13 -8.63 -23.25 7.86
C ARG A 13 -8.31 -23.42 6.37
N HIS A 14 -7.45 -22.55 5.85
CA HIS A 14 -7.02 -22.60 4.45
C HIS A 14 -5.54 -22.22 4.36
N PRO A 15 -4.71 -22.90 3.54
CA PRO A 15 -3.26 -22.64 3.47
C PRO A 15 -2.90 -21.21 3.04
N ALA A 16 -3.79 -20.54 2.30
CA ALA A 16 -3.62 -19.14 1.89
C ALA A 16 -4.10 -18.10 2.93
N VAL A 17 -4.68 -18.53 4.04
CA VAL A 17 -5.20 -17.64 5.09
C VAL A 17 -4.45 -17.90 6.39
N ARG A 18 -3.71 -16.90 6.85
CA ARG A 18 -2.92 -16.97 8.07
C ARG A 18 -3.71 -16.37 9.24
N MET A 19 -4.00 -17.18 10.24
CA MET A 19 -4.45 -16.68 11.54
C MET A 19 -3.22 -16.14 12.28
N VAL A 20 -3.26 -14.87 12.65
CA VAL A 20 -2.21 -14.19 13.42
C VAL A 20 -2.79 -13.65 14.70
N VAL A 21 -1.99 -13.66 15.77
CA VAL A 21 -2.37 -13.03 17.05
C VAL A 21 -2.29 -11.51 17.00
N ASP A 22 -1.48 -10.99 16.06
CA ASP A 22 -1.28 -9.57 15.82
C ASP A 22 -1.31 -9.30 14.31
N LEU A 23 -2.23 -8.45 13.88
CA LEU A 23 -2.41 -8.04 12.49
C LEU A 23 -1.48 -6.87 12.13
N GLU A 24 -0.97 -6.17 13.14
CA GLU A 24 -0.25 -4.91 12.99
C GLU A 24 0.92 -4.99 12.00
N PRO A 25 1.78 -6.03 12.00
CA PRO A 25 2.91 -6.08 11.04
C PRO A 25 2.45 -6.12 9.58
N ALA A 26 1.35 -6.82 9.28
CA ALA A 26 0.83 -6.92 7.91
C ALA A 26 0.13 -5.63 7.47
N GLU A 27 -0.60 -4.98 8.38
CA GLU A 27 -1.23 -3.69 8.12
C GLU A 27 -0.21 -2.57 7.94
N ARG A 28 0.83 -2.55 8.79
CA ARG A 28 1.93 -1.59 8.73
C ARG A 28 2.60 -1.60 7.37
N LEU A 29 2.76 -2.75 6.72
CA LEU A 29 3.30 -2.78 5.36
C LEU A 29 2.27 -2.31 4.31
N LYS A 30 1.04 -2.82 4.38
CA LYS A 30 0.02 -2.57 3.34
C LYS A 30 -0.37 -1.10 3.22
N ILE A 31 -0.67 -0.43 4.33
CA ILE A 31 -1.29 0.90 4.29
C ILE A 31 -0.32 1.96 3.72
N PRO A 32 0.92 2.09 4.22
CA PRO A 32 1.86 3.11 3.74
C PRO A 32 2.52 2.76 2.41
N ILE A 33 2.42 1.51 1.93
CA ILE A 33 3.00 1.10 0.66
C ILE A 33 1.92 0.94 -0.41
N LEU A 34 1.08 -0.09 -0.31
CA LEU A 34 0.08 -0.42 -1.34
C LEU A 34 -1.02 0.65 -1.43
N ASN A 35 -1.64 0.99 -0.30
CA ASN A 35 -2.75 1.95 -0.33
C ASN A 35 -2.25 3.37 -0.66
N LEU A 36 -1.06 3.74 -0.21
CA LEU A 36 -0.43 5.00 -0.59
C LEU A 36 -0.12 5.05 -2.08
N GLY A 37 0.46 3.99 -2.65
CA GLY A 37 0.79 3.93 -4.07
C GLY A 37 -0.43 4.21 -4.95
N HIS A 38 -1.58 3.60 -4.63
CA HIS A 38 -2.84 3.91 -5.31
C HIS A 38 -3.26 5.37 -5.14
N THR A 39 -3.12 5.94 -3.94
CA THR A 39 -3.44 7.34 -3.65
C THR A 39 -2.58 8.31 -4.49
N VAL A 40 -1.28 8.07 -4.60
CA VAL A 40 -0.37 8.90 -5.41
C VAL A 40 -0.76 8.84 -6.88
N LEU A 41 -1.00 7.63 -7.41
CA LEU A 41 -1.40 7.46 -8.82
C LEU A 41 -2.75 8.11 -9.11
N ALA A 42 -3.72 7.98 -8.20
CA ALA A 42 -5.03 8.64 -8.30
C ALA A 42 -4.91 10.17 -8.33
N ASP A 43 -4.04 10.75 -7.51
CA ASP A 43 -3.80 12.19 -7.45
C ASP A 43 -3.16 12.72 -8.74
N GLN A 44 -2.13 12.03 -9.25
CA GLN A 44 -1.48 12.35 -10.52
C GLN A 44 -2.47 12.24 -11.70
N TRP A 45 -3.25 11.15 -11.74
CA TRP A 45 -4.29 10.93 -12.73
C TRP A 45 -5.27 12.10 -12.80
N LYS A 46 -5.75 12.55 -11.64
CA LYS A 46 -6.70 13.66 -11.52
C LYS A 46 -6.07 15.01 -11.89
N LYS A 47 -4.87 15.31 -11.38
CA LYS A 47 -4.16 16.58 -11.64
C LYS A 47 -3.83 16.77 -13.12
N GLN A 48 -3.52 15.69 -13.81
CA GLN A 48 -3.18 15.70 -15.23
C GLN A 48 -4.41 15.55 -16.15
N GLY A 49 -5.62 15.41 -15.59
CA GLY A 49 -6.85 15.29 -16.38
C GLY A 49 -6.86 14.08 -17.33
N ARG A 50 -6.27 12.95 -16.90
CA ARG A 50 -6.06 11.78 -17.76
C ARG A 50 -7.37 11.05 -18.06
N ALA A 51 -7.32 10.13 -19.02
CA ALA A 51 -8.50 9.44 -19.56
C ALA A 51 -9.29 8.68 -18.48
N ALA A 52 -10.62 8.74 -18.58
CA ALA A 52 -11.59 8.19 -17.62
C ALA A 52 -11.44 6.68 -17.37
N ASP A 53 -10.91 5.97 -18.36
CA ASP A 53 -10.74 4.52 -18.48
C ASP A 53 -9.27 4.08 -18.35
N GLU A 54 -8.35 5.01 -18.06
CA GLU A 54 -6.94 4.67 -17.83
C GLU A 54 -6.80 3.74 -16.62
N SER A 55 -6.00 2.68 -16.80
CA SER A 55 -5.73 1.71 -15.75
C SER A 55 -4.52 2.12 -14.88
N VAL A 56 -4.40 1.52 -13.70
CA VAL A 56 -3.22 1.68 -12.81
C VAL A 56 -1.93 1.31 -13.53
N ARG A 57 -1.95 0.27 -14.36
CA ARG A 57 -0.80 -0.12 -15.19
C ARG A 57 -0.45 0.98 -16.19
N ALA A 58 -1.45 1.48 -16.94
CA ALA A 58 -1.23 2.45 -18.00
C ALA A 58 -0.66 3.77 -17.48
N ILE A 59 -1.14 4.27 -16.34
CA ILE A 59 -0.55 5.48 -15.72
C ILE A 59 0.87 5.23 -15.21
N LEU A 60 1.19 4.00 -14.77
CA LEU A 60 2.53 3.64 -14.30
C LEU A 60 3.52 3.37 -15.44
N ASP A 61 3.05 3.22 -16.68
CA ASP A 61 3.89 3.16 -17.88
C ASP A 61 4.43 4.55 -18.26
N ASP A 62 3.89 5.64 -17.68
CA ASP A 62 4.47 6.98 -17.76
C ASP A 62 5.74 7.07 -16.90
N PRO A 63 6.93 7.30 -17.49
CA PRO A 63 8.19 7.32 -16.76
C PRO A 63 8.27 8.39 -15.68
N ALA A 64 7.62 9.54 -15.89
CA ALA A 64 7.65 10.64 -14.92
C ALA A 64 6.82 10.29 -13.68
N ILE A 65 5.66 9.64 -13.87
CA ILE A 65 4.82 9.18 -12.76
C ILE A 65 5.48 8.01 -12.02
N ALA A 66 6.07 7.06 -12.75
CA ALA A 66 6.81 5.96 -12.15
C ALA A 66 7.99 6.45 -11.30
N ALA A 67 8.76 7.41 -11.81
CA ALA A 67 9.87 8.02 -11.07
C ALA A 67 9.37 8.78 -9.83
N HIS A 68 8.27 9.54 -9.95
CA HIS A 68 7.69 10.25 -8.81
C HIS A 68 7.24 9.30 -7.69
N LEU A 69 6.54 8.21 -8.04
CA LEU A 69 6.13 7.20 -7.05
C LEU A 69 7.34 6.50 -6.42
N ALA A 70 8.36 6.18 -7.21
CA ALA A 70 9.59 5.57 -6.72
C ALA A 70 10.34 6.49 -5.74
N ALA A 71 10.39 7.79 -6.01
CA ALA A 71 11.00 8.78 -5.12
C ALA A 71 10.27 8.85 -3.77
N ILE A 72 8.93 8.89 -3.75
CA ILE A 72 8.14 8.85 -2.51
C ILE A 72 8.49 7.60 -1.68
N TYR A 73 8.58 6.43 -2.32
CA TYR A 73 8.96 5.22 -1.59
C TYR A 73 10.39 5.28 -1.04
N ALA A 74 11.36 5.72 -1.86
CA ALA A 74 12.77 5.74 -1.49
C ALA A 74 13.12 6.79 -0.44
N GLU A 75 12.52 7.98 -0.55
CA GLU A 75 12.90 9.16 0.24
C GLU A 75 12.04 9.32 1.51
N GLU A 76 10.78 8.87 1.48
CA GLU A 76 9.84 9.10 2.59
C GLU A 76 9.44 7.81 3.29
N VAL A 77 9.09 6.76 2.53
CA VAL A 77 8.46 5.56 3.11
C VAL A 77 9.50 4.58 3.67
N LEU A 78 10.47 4.16 2.86
CA LEU A 78 11.46 3.17 3.28
C LEU A 78 12.33 3.61 4.47
N PRO A 79 12.81 4.87 4.54
CA PRO A 79 13.54 5.34 5.72
C PRO A 79 12.70 5.27 7.00
N GLY A 80 11.40 5.56 6.90
CA GLY A 80 10.46 5.45 8.01
C GLY A 80 10.36 4.01 8.54
N PHE A 81 10.24 3.01 7.67
CA PHE A 81 10.26 1.60 8.11
C PHE A 81 11.60 1.16 8.69
N ALA A 82 12.71 1.67 8.15
CA ALA A 82 14.05 1.33 8.64
C ALA A 82 14.24 1.76 10.10
N LEU A 83 13.67 2.90 10.53
CA LEU A 83 13.71 3.36 11.93
C LEU A 83 13.09 2.36 12.92
N TYR A 84 12.13 1.54 12.47
CA TYR A 84 11.45 0.53 13.29
C TYR A 84 11.91 -0.90 12.97
N GLY A 85 13.05 -1.06 12.29
CA GLY A 85 13.62 -2.38 11.97
C GLY A 85 12.83 -3.17 10.93
N MET A 86 11.99 -2.52 10.12
CA MET A 86 11.12 -3.15 9.10
C MET A 86 11.55 -2.83 7.65
N GLY A 87 12.76 -2.30 7.45
CA GLY A 87 13.21 -1.80 6.15
C GLY A 87 13.23 -2.88 5.06
N TYR A 88 13.78 -4.06 5.36
CA TYR A 88 13.87 -5.16 4.39
C TYR A 88 12.51 -5.69 3.95
N GLU A 89 11.58 -5.87 4.90
CA GLU A 89 10.20 -6.27 4.62
C GLU A 89 9.50 -5.22 3.77
N ALA A 90 9.70 -3.93 4.07
CA ALA A 90 9.12 -2.83 3.32
C ALA A 90 9.64 -2.76 1.89
N GLU A 91 10.95 -2.89 1.66
CA GLU A 91 11.55 -2.94 0.32
C GLU A 91 10.94 -4.04 -0.54
N ARG A 92 10.87 -5.26 0.01
CA ARG A 92 10.25 -6.41 -0.69
C ARG A 92 8.78 -6.17 -0.98
N TYR A 93 8.07 -5.52 -0.06
CA TYR A 93 6.66 -5.22 -0.23
C TYR A 93 6.44 -4.12 -1.28
N VAL A 94 7.33 -3.12 -1.40
CA VAL A 94 7.34 -2.12 -2.49
C VAL A 94 7.52 -2.81 -3.84
N VAL A 95 8.51 -3.68 -3.99
CA VAL A 95 8.76 -4.42 -5.25
C VAL A 95 7.51 -5.22 -5.65
N THR A 96 6.99 -6.02 -4.72
CA THR A 96 5.78 -6.83 -4.94
C THR A 96 4.56 -5.96 -5.30
N THR A 97 4.45 -4.78 -4.69
CA THR A 97 3.37 -3.83 -4.96
C THR A 97 3.46 -3.27 -6.38
N LEU A 98 4.65 -2.83 -6.80
CA LEU A 98 4.87 -2.30 -8.16
C LEU A 98 4.65 -3.37 -9.22
N GLU A 99 5.06 -4.62 -8.97
CA GLU A 99 4.73 -5.76 -9.85
C GLU A 99 3.21 -5.98 -9.97
N ARG A 100 2.47 -5.90 -8.85
CA ARG A 100 1.01 -6.03 -8.85
C ARG A 100 0.31 -4.89 -9.59
N PHE A 101 0.82 -3.66 -9.47
CA PHE A 101 0.30 -2.52 -10.23
C PHE A 101 0.50 -2.69 -11.74
N ARG A 102 1.57 -3.37 -12.16
CA ARG A 102 1.86 -3.70 -13.56
C ARG A 102 1.15 -4.95 -14.07
N ASN A 103 0.25 -5.55 -13.29
CA ASN A 103 -0.45 -6.76 -13.72
C ASN A 103 -1.26 -6.52 -15.02
N PRO A 104 -0.94 -7.21 -16.14
CA PRO A 104 -1.57 -6.98 -17.43
C PRO A 104 -3.03 -7.47 -17.48
N PHE A 105 -3.43 -8.38 -16.59
CA PHE A 105 -4.77 -8.95 -16.53
C PHE A 105 -5.76 -8.07 -15.75
N LEU A 106 -5.27 -7.04 -15.05
CA LEU A 106 -6.10 -6.03 -14.36
C LEU A 106 -6.22 -4.73 -15.18
N ALA A 107 -5.87 -4.77 -16.47
CA ALA A 107 -5.92 -3.63 -17.38
C ALA A 107 -7.35 -3.14 -17.70
N THR A 108 -8.38 -3.91 -17.33
CA THR A 108 -9.77 -3.50 -17.56
C THR A 108 -10.19 -2.47 -16.54
N GLY A 109 -10.51 -1.27 -17.03
CA GLY A 109 -10.92 -0.11 -16.25
C GLY A 109 -11.99 -0.41 -15.22
N SER A 110 -11.56 -0.60 -13.97
CA SER A 110 -12.34 -0.13 -12.84
C SER A 110 -11.78 1.24 -12.49
N PRO A 111 -12.46 2.32 -12.91
CA PRO A 111 -12.09 3.68 -12.53
C PRO A 111 -12.02 3.85 -11.01
N THR A 112 -12.60 2.93 -10.22
CA THR A 112 -12.68 2.98 -8.77
C THR A 112 -11.33 3.05 -8.05
N SER A 113 -10.27 2.40 -8.54
CA SER A 113 -8.97 2.42 -7.85
C SER A 113 -8.25 3.78 -7.98
N LEU A 114 -8.37 4.43 -9.14
CA LEU A 114 -7.87 5.80 -9.37
C LEU A 114 -8.87 6.89 -8.93
N ARG A 115 -10.15 6.55 -8.73
CA ARG A 115 -11.20 7.48 -8.24
C ARG A 115 -11.37 7.46 -6.72
N ALA A 116 -10.44 6.88 -5.97
CA ALA A 116 -10.51 6.89 -4.51
C ALA A 116 -10.71 8.32 -3.97
N THR A 117 -11.64 8.48 -3.02
CA THR A 117 -12.07 9.81 -2.55
C THR A 117 -10.98 10.51 -1.72
N PRO A 118 -10.89 11.86 -1.76
CA PRO A 118 -9.85 12.63 -1.07
C PRO A 118 -9.76 12.41 0.45
N SER A 119 -10.89 12.07 1.08
CA SER A 119 -10.99 11.78 2.51
C SER A 119 -10.23 10.52 2.93
N SER A 120 -9.96 9.58 2.01
CA SER A 120 -9.14 8.41 2.30
C SER A 120 -7.63 8.64 2.14
N SER A 121 -7.24 9.65 1.36
CA SER A 121 -5.86 9.86 0.90
C SER A 121 -5.01 10.71 1.84
N ARG A 122 -5.54 11.86 2.32
CA ARG A 122 -4.78 12.76 3.22
C ARG A 122 -4.45 12.12 4.57
N ASN A 123 -5.28 11.20 5.06
CA ASN A 123 -5.06 10.55 6.34
C ASN A 123 -3.93 9.50 6.32
N ARG A 124 -3.51 9.00 5.16
CA ARG A 124 -2.59 7.85 5.08
C ARG A 124 -1.12 8.21 5.22
N ILE A 125 -0.66 9.24 4.49
CA ILE A 125 0.69 9.79 4.67
C ILE A 125 0.80 10.42 6.06
N ALA A 126 -0.19 11.23 6.47
CA ALA A 126 -0.15 11.88 7.78
C ALA A 126 -0.03 10.85 8.92
N ALA A 127 -0.85 9.80 8.92
CA ALA A 127 -0.76 8.74 9.93
C ALA A 127 0.58 7.98 9.88
N PHE A 128 1.15 7.78 8.69
CA PHE A 128 2.49 7.18 8.57
C PHE A 128 3.57 8.12 9.12
N LEU A 129 3.53 9.41 8.77
CA LEU A 129 4.47 10.41 9.25
C LEU A 129 4.39 10.61 10.76
N ASP A 130 3.19 10.60 11.33
CA ASP A 130 2.97 10.65 12.77
C ASP A 130 3.52 9.40 13.46
N TRP A 131 3.42 8.24 12.81
CA TRP A 131 4.03 7.00 13.32
C TRP A 131 5.55 7.06 13.31
N VAL A 132 6.17 7.56 12.24
CA VAL A 132 7.65 7.56 12.10
C VAL A 132 8.34 8.75 12.73
N ARG A 133 7.59 9.75 13.20
CA ARG A 133 8.17 10.90 13.90
C ARG A 133 8.72 10.42 15.25
N PRO A 134 10.02 10.61 15.54
CA PRO A 134 10.55 10.34 16.87
C PRO A 134 9.85 11.25 17.90
N ALA A 135 9.56 10.69 19.08
CA ALA A 135 8.98 11.41 20.20
C ALA A 135 9.86 12.56 20.69
#